data_AF-A0A318CR22-F1
#
_entry.id   AF-A0A318CR22-F1
#
_cell.length_a   1.000
_cell.length_b   1.000
_cell.length_c   1.000
_cell.angle_alpha   90.00
_cell.angle_beta   90.00
_cell.angle_gamma   90.00
#
_symmetry.space_group_name_H-M   'P 1'
#
loop_
_entity.id
_entity.type
_entity.pdbx_description
1 polymer ?
#
loop_
_entity_poly.entity_id
_entity_poly.type
_entity_poly.pdbx_seq_one_letter_code
_entity_poly.pdbx_strand_id
1 'polypeptide(L)' 'MTKISVEIEDSKAALLTEKAKKFGLLPDQFVTASIEDLIAQPEPDFEEAMHRVLSKNKELYQRLA' A
#
# COMPACT_ATOMS: atom_id res chain seq x y z
N MET A 1 0.16 -16.25 14.46
CA MET A 1 -0.58 -14.97 14.51
C MET A 1 -0.02 -14.17 15.67
N THR A 2 0.44 -12.95 15.40
CA THR A 2 0.96 -12.04 16.42
C THR A 2 -0.02 -10.88 16.54
N LYS A 3 -0.34 -10.45 17.77
CA LYS A 3 -1.23 -9.33 18.03
C LYS A 3 -0.43 -8.15 18.56
N ILE A 4 -0.56 -7.00 17.92
CA ILE A 4 0.00 -5.73 18.37
C ILE A 4 -1.16 -4.86 18.86
N SER A 5 -1.03 -4.27 20.04
CA SER A 5 -1.97 -3.27 20.55
C SER A 5 -1.33 -1.90 20.41
N VAL A 6 -2.05 -0.98 19.78
CA VAL A 6 -1.60 0.41 19.57
C VAL A 6 -2.62 1.35 20.16
N GLU A 7 -2.13 2.37 20.85
CA GLU A 7 -2.96 3.46 21.36
C GLU A 7 -2.94 4.60 20.33
N ILE A 8 -4.12 5.09 19.98
CA ILE A 8 -4.31 6.21 19.07
C ILE A 8 -5.31 7.17 19.69
N GLU A 9 -5.20 8.45 19.34
CA GLU A 9 -6.21 9.44 19.75
C GLU A 9 -7.61 9.05 19.27
N ASP A 10 -8.62 9.33 20.09
CA ASP A 10 -10.03 9.06 19.77
C ASP A 10 -10.46 9.70 18.44
N SER A 11 -9.92 10.88 18.13
CA SER A 11 -10.14 11.58 16.86
C SER A 11 -9.69 10.75 15.66
N LYS A 12 -8.54 10.07 15.78
CA LYS A 12 -7.97 9.19 14.76
C LYS A 12 -8.73 7.87 14.68
N ALA A 13 -9.18 7.34 15.82
CA ALA A 13 -10.02 6.14 15.86
C ALA A 13 -11.37 6.36 15.14
N ALA A 14 -11.98 7.54 15.30
CA ALA A 14 -13.18 7.93 14.58
C ALA A 14 -12.94 8.01 13.06
N LEU A 15 -11.88 8.71 12.63
CA LEU A 15 -11.50 8.82 11.22
C LEU A 15 -11.22 7.46 10.57
N LEU A 16 -10.56 6.56 11.31
CA LEU A 16 -10.27 5.21 10.86
C LEU A 16 -11.56 4.41 10.66
N THR A 17 -12.50 4.52 11.59
CA THR A 17 -13.82 3.89 11.47
C THR A 17 -14.58 4.39 10.24
N GLU A 18 -14.54 5.69 9.96
CA GLU A 18 -15.14 6.23 8.74
C GLU A 18 -14.47 5.74 7.47
N LYS A 19 -13.14 5.65 7.45
CA LYS A 19 -12.40 5.10 6.31
C LYS A 19 -12.75 3.63 6.08
N ALA A 20 -12.77 2.81 7.12
CA ALA A 20 -13.13 1.40 7.03
C ALA A 20 -14.53 1.19 6.44
N LYS A 21 -15.51 2.00 6.87
CA LYS A 21 -16.88 1.99 6.33
C LYS A 21 -16.93 2.24 4.82
N LYS A 22 -16.07 3.11 4.27
CA LYS A 22 -16.02 3.38 2.81
C LYS A 22 -15.66 2.14 2.00
N PHE A 23 -14.94 1.20 2.61
CA PHE A 23 -14.55 -0.07 1.99
C PHE A 23 -15.42 -1.25 2.46
N GLY A 24 -16.46 -1.01 3.27
CA GLY A 24 -17.30 -2.07 3.83
C GLY A 24 -16.57 -2.98 4.83
N LEU A 25 -15.49 -2.50 5.45
CA LEU A 25 -14.65 -3.26 6.36
C LEU A 25 -14.85 -2.83 7.82
N LEU A 26 -14.53 -3.72 8.74
CA LEU A 26 -14.35 -3.36 10.14
C LEU A 26 -13.04 -2.58 10.35
N PRO A 27 -12.95 -1.76 11.41
CA PRO A 27 -11.74 -0.98 11.73
C PRO A 27 -10.45 -1.82 11.79
N ASP A 28 -10.50 -2.98 12.45
CA ASP A 28 -9.37 -3.90 12.58
C ASP A 28 -8.98 -4.51 11.22
N GLN A 29 -9.95 -4.94 10.42
CA GLN A 29 -9.71 -5.48 9.08
C GLN A 29 -9.07 -4.43 8.16
N PHE A 30 -9.55 -3.19 8.22
CA PHE A 30 -9.00 -2.09 7.45
C PHE A 30 -7.55 -1.79 7.82
N VAL A 31 -7.23 -1.79 9.11
CA VAL A 31 -5.85 -1.59 9.61
C VAL A 31 -4.96 -2.75 9.20
N THR A 32 -5.39 -3.99 9.37
CA THR A 32 -4.62 -5.18 8.97
C THR A 32 -4.27 -5.13 7.49
N ALA A 33 -5.27 -4.94 6.62
CA ALA A 33 -5.05 -4.85 5.17
C ALA A 33 -4.12 -3.68 4.80
N SER A 34 -4.26 -2.53 5.46
CA SER A 34 -3.40 -1.36 5.21
C SER A 34 -1.95 -1.60 5.61
N ILE A 35 -1.71 -2.31 6.72
CA ILE A 35 -0.35 -2.67 7.17
C ILE A 35 0.24 -3.74 6.27
N GLU A 36 -0.53 -4.74 5.87
CA GLU A 36 -0.08 -5.77 4.93
C GLU A 36 0.33 -5.16 3.59
N ASP A 37 -0.47 -4.25 3.05
CA ASP A 37 -0.15 -3.51 1.82
C ASP A 37 1.12 -2.67 1.99
N LEU A 38 1.24 -1.94 3.11
CA LEU A 38 2.43 -1.14 3.41
C LEU A 38 3.71 -1.98 3.52
N ILE A 39 3.64 -3.18 4.11
CA ILE A 39 4.79 -4.09 4.22
C ILE A 39 5.10 -4.76 2.88
N ALA A 40 4.08 -5.02 2.05
CA ALA A 40 4.24 -5.63 0.74
C ALA A 40 4.76 -4.66 -0.33
N GLN A 41 4.78 -3.34 -0.05
CA GLN A 41 5.32 -2.35 -0.98
C GLN A 41 6.79 -2.65 -1.28
N PRO A 42 7.17 -2.63 -2.58
CA PRO A 42 8.56 -2.87 -2.97
C PRO A 42 9.48 -1.81 -2.38
N GLU A 43 10.71 -2.20 -2.08
CA GLU A 43 11.74 -1.25 -1.64
C GLU A 43 11.97 -0.18 -2.73
N PRO A 44 12.36 1.06 -2.35
CA PRO A 44 12.58 2.14 -3.31
C PRO A 44 13.54 1.75 -4.45
N ASP A 45 14.57 0.96 -4.15
CA ASP A 45 15.54 0.48 -5.13
C ASP A 45 14.90 -0.45 -6.17
N PHE A 46 13.89 -1.24 -5.77
CA PHE A 46 13.11 -2.07 -6.68
C PHE A 46 12.21 -1.22 -7.58
N GLU A 47 11.56 -0.19 -7.03
CA GLU A 47 10.76 0.74 -7.84
C GLU A 47 11.60 1.46 -8.89
N GLU A 48 12.80 1.93 -8.52
CA GLU A 48 13.73 2.56 -9.47
C GLU A 48 14.15 1.59 -10.58
N ALA A 49 14.51 0.36 -10.23
CA ALA A 49 14.87 -0.67 -11.19
C ALA A 49 13.69 -1.02 -12.12
N MET A 50 12.48 -1.14 -11.59
CA MET A 50 11.25 -1.39 -12.34
C MET A 50 10.99 -0.26 -13.35
N HIS A 51 11.06 0.99 -12.92
CA HIS A 51 10.89 2.16 -13.79
C HIS A 51 11.94 2.19 -14.91
N ARG A 52 13.19 1.89 -14.59
CA ARG A 52 14.28 1.81 -15.57
C ARG A 52 14.01 0.74 -16.63
N VAL A 53 13.60 -0.46 -16.23
CA VAL A 53 13.30 -1.57 -17.14
C VAL A 53 12.12 -1.23 -18.06
N LEU A 54 11.02 -0.70 -17.50
CA LEU A 54 9.83 -0.33 -18.27
C LEU A 54 10.14 0.78 -19.29
N SER A 55 10.92 1.79 -18.88
CA SER A 55 11.38 2.85 -19.78
C SER A 55 12.22 2.31 -20.94
N LYS A 56 13.21 1.44 -20.64
CA LYS A 56 14.07 0.82 -21.66
C LYS A 56 13.29 -0.06 -22.63
N ASN A 57 12.31 -0.81 -22.14
CA ASN A 57 11.46 -1.64 -23.01
C ASN A 57 10.57 -0.79 -23.90
N LYS A 58 10.00 0.32 -23.39
CA LYS A 58 9.24 1.26 -24.21
C LYS A 58 10.09 1.83 -25.35
N GLU A 59 11.32 2.28 -25.05
CA GLU A 59 12.28 2.74 -26.07
C GLU A 59 12.58 1.65 -27.10
N LEU A 60 12.76 0.40 -26.66
CA LEU A 60 13.00 -0.74 -27.55
C LEU A 60 11.83 -0.98 -28.51
N TYR A 61 10.60 -1.05 -27.97
CA TYR A 61 9.41 -1.27 -28.79
C TYR A 61 9.16 -0.13 -29.78
N GLN A 62 9.43 1.13 -29.39
CA GLN A 62 9.33 2.28 -30.30
C GLN A 62 10.32 2.22 -31.47
N ARG A 63 11.48 1.57 -31.29
CA ARG A 63 12.49 1.40 -32.35
C ARG A 63 12.21 0.21 -33.27
N LEU A 64 11.34 -0.70 -32.85
CA LEU A 64 10.97 -1.91 -33.60
C LEU A 64 9.68 -1.76 -34.42
N ALA A 65 8.94 -0.67 -34.23
CA ALA A 65 7.75 -0.28 -34.98
C ALA A 65 8.11 0.77 -36.04
#